data_AF-A0A957TSK5-F1
#
_entry.id   AF-A0A957TSK5-F1
#
_cell.length_a   1.000
_cell.length_b   1.000
_cell.length_c   1.000
_cell.angle_alpha   90.00
_cell.angle_beta   90.00
_cell.angle_gamma   90.00
#
_symmetry.space_group_name_H-M   'P 1'
#
loop_
_entity.id
_entity.type
_entity.pdbx_description
1 polymer ?
#
loop_
_entity_poly.entity_id
_entity_poly.type
_entity_poly.pdbx_seq_one_letter_code
_entity_poly.pdbx_strand_id
1 'polypeptide(L)'
;MMQRYLATLQDAMLFTKPIQEPDEDRDLIVWQVLLHVVNHGTDHRAQLLRRLNDLGVATVAQDYIFYVYHHPVNGANHDKV
;
A
#
# COMPACT_ATOMS: atom_id res chain seq x y z
N MET A 1 14.76 1.86 6.08
CA MET A 1 15.06 0.74 5.15
C MET A 1 14.22 0.88 3.88
N MET A 2 12.88 0.86 3.94
CA MET A 2 12.00 1.05 2.77
C MET A 2 12.02 2.46 2.15
N GLN A 3 11.94 3.52 2.96
CA GLN A 3 11.94 4.91 2.45
C GLN A 3 13.18 5.24 1.59
N ARG A 4 14.37 4.77 2.00
CA ARG A 4 15.62 4.96 1.24
C ARG A 4 15.58 4.23 -0.11
N TYR A 5 15.03 3.02 -0.15
CA TYR A 5 14.86 2.26 -1.40
C TYR A 5 13.92 3.00 -2.37
N LEU A 6 12.76 3.45 -1.87
CA LEU A 6 11.78 4.19 -2.68
C LEU A 6 12.35 5.52 -3.18
N ALA A 7 13.17 6.21 -2.39
CA ALA A 7 13.81 7.47 -2.80
C ALA A 7 14.77 7.31 -3.99
N THR A 8 15.27 6.09 -4.24
CA THR A 8 16.17 5.78 -5.35
C THR A 8 15.50 5.04 -6.50
N LEU A 9 14.20 4.72 -6.37
CA LEU A 9 13.47 3.92 -7.34
C LEU A 9 13.22 4.73 -8.63
N GLN A 10 13.56 4.14 -9.77
CA GLN A 10 13.38 4.74 -11.10
C GLN A 10 12.41 3.88 -11.93
N ASP A 11 11.75 4.48 -12.93
CA ASP A 11 10.76 3.81 -13.77
C ASP A 11 11.30 2.53 -14.43
N ALA A 12 12.51 2.59 -15.00
CA ALA A 12 13.17 1.44 -15.59
C ALA A 12 13.37 0.26 -14.60
N MET A 13 13.50 0.55 -13.30
CA MET A 13 13.68 -0.48 -12.28
C MET A 13 12.40 -1.28 -12.02
N LEU A 14 11.23 -0.71 -12.33
CA LEU A 14 9.92 -1.34 -12.08
C LEU A 14 9.75 -2.69 -12.79
N PHE A 15 10.51 -2.91 -13.87
CA PHE A 15 10.51 -4.12 -14.68
C PHE A 15 11.66 -5.10 -14.38
N THR A 16 12.51 -4.79 -13.41
CA THR A 16 13.56 -5.71 -12.96
C THR A 16 12.98 -6.79 -12.04
N LYS A 17 13.64 -7.95 -11.96
CA LYS A 17 13.25 -9.10 -11.11
C LYS A 17 14.10 -9.12 -9.84
N PRO A 18 13.60 -8.62 -8.70
CA PRO A 18 14.43 -8.41 -7.51
C PRO A 18 14.56 -9.65 -6.62
N ILE A 19 13.68 -10.65 -6.79
CA ILE A 19 13.64 -11.86 -5.96
C ILE A 19 14.50 -12.94 -6.62
N GLN A 20 15.42 -13.52 -5.84
CA GLN A 20 16.26 -14.63 -6.29
C GLN A 20 15.74 -15.98 -5.77
N GLU A 21 15.15 -15.98 -4.58
CA GLU A 21 14.57 -17.15 -3.92
C GLU A 21 13.31 -16.73 -3.15
N PRO A 22 12.27 -17.60 -3.06
CA PRO A 22 12.18 -18.93 -3.67
C PRO A 22 12.00 -18.87 -5.20
N ASP A 23 12.23 -20.00 -5.89
CA ASP A 23 12.13 -20.10 -7.35
C ASP A 23 10.75 -19.65 -7.89
N GLU A 24 9.68 -19.89 -7.13
CA GLU A 24 8.30 -19.54 -7.47
C GLU A 24 8.06 -18.02 -7.60
N ASP A 25 8.84 -17.20 -6.89
CA ASP A 25 8.70 -15.75 -6.87
C ASP A 25 9.67 -15.03 -7.81
N ARG A 26 10.61 -15.78 -8.42
CA ARG A 26 11.72 -15.21 -9.19
C ARG A 26 11.29 -14.43 -10.43
N ASP A 27 10.09 -14.69 -10.94
CA ASP A 27 9.55 -14.01 -12.12
C ASP A 27 8.78 -12.72 -11.81
N LEU A 28 8.55 -12.41 -10.53
CA LEU A 28 7.92 -11.17 -10.11
C LEU A 28 8.82 -9.97 -10.38
N ILE A 29 8.23 -8.91 -10.94
CA ILE A 29 8.93 -7.64 -11.17
C ILE A 29 8.64 -6.64 -10.04
N VAL A 30 9.53 -5.66 -9.88
CA VAL A 30 9.52 -4.72 -8.74
C VAL A 30 8.15 -4.13 -8.44
N TRP A 31 7.43 -3.61 -9.44
CA TRP A 31 6.12 -2.99 -9.14
C TRP A 31 5.08 -4.00 -8.64
N GLN A 32 5.13 -5.26 -9.11
CA GLN A 32 4.24 -6.32 -8.64
C GLN A 32 4.52 -6.66 -7.18
N VAL A 33 5.81 -6.73 -6.81
CA VAL A 33 6.23 -6.95 -5.43
C VAL A 33 5.82 -5.79 -4.52
N LEU A 34 5.99 -4.54 -4.97
CA LEU A 34 5.56 -3.38 -4.20
C LEU A 34 4.04 -3.35 -3.99
N LEU A 35 3.26 -3.66 -5.03
CA LEU A 35 1.81 -3.79 -4.93
C LEU A 35 1.41 -4.92 -3.95
N HIS A 36 2.08 -6.07 -4.05
CA HIS A 36 1.86 -7.19 -3.13
C HIS A 36 2.10 -6.77 -1.67
N VAL A 37 3.22 -6.10 -1.37
CA VAL A 37 3.55 -5.66 0.00
C VAL A 37 2.47 -4.73 0.57
N VAL A 38 1.98 -3.78 -0.22
CA VAL A 38 0.90 -2.85 0.21
C VAL A 38 -0.40 -3.61 0.45
N ASN A 39 -0.78 -4.52 -0.46
CA ASN A 39 -2.00 -5.31 -0.33
C ASN A 39 -1.94 -6.27 0.86
N HIS A 40 -0.80 -6.94 1.06
CA HIS A 40 -0.58 -7.85 2.18
C HIS A 40 -0.61 -7.11 3.53
N GLY A 41 0.00 -5.92 3.60
CA GLY A 41 -0.12 -5.07 4.79
C GLY A 41 -1.56 -4.63 5.07
N THR A 42 -2.34 -4.35 4.02
CA THR A 42 -3.76 -3.98 4.15
C THR A 42 -4.60 -5.15 4.65
N ASP A 43 -4.36 -6.37 4.15
CA ASP A 43 -5.01 -7.61 4.60
C ASP A 43 -4.76 -7.85 6.10
N HIS A 44 -3.49 -7.84 6.53
CA HIS A 44 -3.14 -7.98 7.96
C HIS A 44 -3.79 -6.91 8.83
N ARG A 45 -3.85 -5.67 8.35
CA ARG A 45 -4.51 -4.58 9.08
C ARG A 45 -6.00 -4.86 9.23
N ALA A 46 -6.67 -5.35 8.19
CA ALA A 46 -8.08 -5.73 8.26
C ALA A 46 -8.31 -6.86 9.28
N GLN A 47 -7.45 -7.88 9.28
CA GLN A 47 -7.50 -8.97 10.27
C GLN A 47 -7.34 -8.46 11.70
N LEU A 48 -6.36 -7.57 11.95
CA LEU A 48 -6.16 -6.96 13.26
C LEU A 48 -7.36 -6.11 13.70
N LEU A 49 -7.86 -5.23 12.82
CA LEU A 49 -9.02 -4.40 13.13
C LEU A 49 -10.24 -5.27 13.44
N ARG A 50 -10.43 -6.37 12.71
CA ARG A 50 -11.52 -7.28 13.01
C ARG A 50 -11.41 -7.87 14.43
N ARG A 51 -10.21 -8.31 14.83
CA ARG A 51 -9.98 -8.83 16.19
C ARG A 51 -10.19 -7.78 17.27
N LEU A 52 -9.76 -6.54 17.02
CA LEU A 52 -10.00 -5.43 17.94
C LEU A 52 -11.50 -5.13 18.06
N ASN A 53 -12.23 -5.17 16.95
CA ASN A 53 -13.68 -4.99 16.96
C ASN A 53 -14.41 -6.09 17.73
N ASP A 54 -13.99 -7.35 17.57
CA ASP A 54 -14.52 -8.49 18.36
C ASP A 54 -14.33 -8.27 19.88
N LEU A 55 -13.33 -7.48 20.30
CA LEU A 55 -13.07 -7.09 21.69
C LEU A 55 -13.80 -5.80 22.12
N GLY A 56 -14.69 -5.26 21.30
CA GLY A 56 -15.45 -4.04 21.57
C GLY A 56 -14.68 -2.74 21.32
N VAL A 57 -13.50 -2.78 20.70
CA VAL A 57 -12.75 -1.59 20.32
C VAL A 57 -13.35 -1.00 19.04
N ALA A 58 -13.67 0.29 19.04
CA ALA A 58 -14.08 1.00 17.84
C ALA A 58 -12.91 1.02 16.83
N THR A 59 -13.19 0.65 15.59
CA THR A 59 -12.21 0.63 14.50
C THR A 59 -12.53 1.70 13.47
N VAL A 60 -11.55 1.98 12.60
CA VAL A 60 -11.64 3.06 11.59
C VAL A 60 -11.80 2.49 10.19
N ALA A 61 -12.38 3.29 9.30
CA ALA A 61 -12.42 2.96 7.87
C ALA A 61 -11.01 2.83 7.30
N GLN A 62 -10.82 1.88 6.38
CA GLN A 62 -9.51 1.56 5.79
C GLN A 62 -9.39 2.03 4.33
N ASP A 63 -10.49 2.42 3.71
CA ASP A 63 -10.52 2.81 2.30
C ASP A 63 -9.65 4.04 2.04
N TYR A 64 -8.70 3.89 1.13
CA TYR A 64 -7.80 4.97 0.72
C TYR A 64 -8.56 6.20 0.19
N ILE A 65 -9.77 5.99 -0.39
CA ILE A 65 -10.59 7.09 -0.92
C ILE A 65 -10.97 8.12 0.15
N PHE A 66 -11.17 7.71 1.40
CA PHE A 66 -11.46 8.65 2.49
C PHE A 66 -10.25 9.53 2.80
N TYR A 67 -9.04 8.97 2.75
CA TYR A 67 -7.82 9.75 2.91
C TYR A 67 -7.69 10.80 1.79
N VAL A 68 -7.90 10.39 0.53
CA VAL A 68 -7.83 11.30 -0.64
C VAL A 68 -8.89 12.39 -0.55
N TYR A 69 -10.13 12.04 -0.18
CA TYR A 69 -11.21 12.99 0.01
C TYR A 69 -10.86 14.08 1.04
N HIS A 70 -10.19 13.69 2.13
CA HIS A 70 -9.75 14.64 3.17
C HIS A 70 -8.43 15.37 2.85
N HIS A 71 -7.65 14.89 1.88
CA HIS A 71 -6.35 15.45 1.49
C HIS A 71 -6.29 15.63 -0.03
N PRO A 72 -7.10 16.55 -0.60
CA PRO A 72 -7.06 16.80 -2.03
C PRO A 72 -5.65 17.23 -2.45
N VAL A 73 -5.15 16.66 -3.54
CA VAL A 73 -3.89 17.09 -4.14
C VAL A 73 -4.11 18.52 -4.67
N ASN A 74 -3.19 19.44 -4.34
CA ASN A 74 -3.25 20.84 -4.77
C ASN A 74 -3.56 20.92 -6.29
N GLY A 75 -4.79 21.34 -6.61
CA GLY A 75 -5.36 21.30 -7.96
C GLY A 75 -6.84 20.88 -7.98
N ALA A 76 -7.31 20.14 -6.97
CA ALA A 76 -8.73 19.85 -6.77
C ALA A 76 -9.34 20.86 -5.78
N ASN A 77 -9.69 22.05 -6.27
CA ASN A 77 -10.51 23.00 -5.50
C ASN A 77 -11.84 22.32 -5.15
N HIS A 78 -12.03 21.97 -3.89
CA HIS A 78 -13.34 21.69 -3.30
C HIS A 78 -14.06 23.01 -2.94
N ASP A 79 -13.96 24.00 -3.81
CA ASP A 79 -14.85 25.15 -3.74
C ASP A 79 -16.15 24.77 -4.45
N LYS A 80 -17.22 24.67 -3.64
CA LYS A 80 -18.65 24.59 -3.99
C LYS A 80 -19.15 23.17 -4.29
N VAL A 81 -19.88 22.56 -3.35
CA VAL A 81 -21.34 22.76 -3.13
C VAL A 81 -21.65 22.55 -1.66
#